data_AF-A0A7C1W5S6-F1
#
_entry.id   AF-A0A7C1W5S6-F1
#
_cell.length_a   1.000
_cell.length_b   1.000
_cell.length_c   1.000
_cell.angle_alpha   90.00
_cell.angle_beta   90.00
_cell.angle_gamma   90.00
#
_symmetry.space_group_name_H-M   'P 1'
#
loop_
_entity.id
_entity.type
_entity.pdbx_description
1 polymer ?
#
loop_
_entity_poly.entity_id
_entity_poly.type
_entity_poly.pdbx_seq_one_letter_code
_entity_poly.pdbx_strand_id
1 'polypeptide(L)' 'AMQLVLFVEKEFSIKVENEDLDYDNFRTLNAIVSFIERKIG' A
#
# COMPACT_ATOMS: atom_id res chain seq x y z
N ALA A 1 11.65 -2.37 -3.38
CA ALA A 1 11.00 -2.78 -2.13
C ALA A 1 9.71 -3.50 -2.49
N MET A 2 9.58 -4.80 -2.20
CA MET A 2 8.40 -5.61 -2.57
C MET A 2 7.80 -6.34 -1.36
N GLN A 3 8.56 -6.55 -0.29
CA GLN A 3 8.05 -7.23 0.91
C GLN A 3 6.98 -6.41 1.64
N LEU A 4 7.10 -5.08 1.65
CA LEU A 4 6.11 -4.21 2.28
C LEU A 4 4.77 -4.26 1.55
N VAL A 5 4.81 -4.30 0.22
CA VAL A 5 3.62 -4.47 -0.64
C VAL A 5 2.94 -5.80 -0.33
N LEU A 6 3.68 -6.91 -0.39
CA LEU A 6 3.17 -8.25 -0.11
C LEU A 6 2.63 -8.40 1.32
N PHE A 7 3.22 -7.70 2.29
CA PHE A 7 2.73 -7.66 3.66
C PHE A 7 1.38 -6.95 3.72
N VAL A 8 1.28 -5.74 3.17
CA VAL A 8 0.04 -4.96 3.19
C VAL A 8 -1.09 -5.67 2.41
N GLU A 9 -0.79 -6.28 1.26
CA GLU A 9 -1.78 -7.07 0.50
C GLU A 9 -2.34 -8.23 1.32
N LYS A 10 -1.48 -8.95 2.06
CA LYS A 10 -1.91 -10.08 2.89
C LYS A 10 -2.67 -9.66 4.14
N GLU A 11 -2.12 -8.69 4.89
CA GLU A 11 -2.71 -8.26 6.16
C GLU A 11 -4.05 -7.56 5.98
N PHE A 12 -4.18 -6.74 4.94
CA PHE A 12 -5.39 -5.95 4.71
C PHE A 12 -6.29 -6.55 3.63
N SER A 13 -5.91 -7.69 3.02
CA SER A 13 -6.62 -8.31 1.89
C SER A 13 -6.93 -7.33 0.75
N ILE A 14 -6.03 -6.36 0.53
CA ILE A 14 -6.14 -5.40 -0.57
C ILE A 14 -5.28 -5.85 -1.75
N LYS A 15 -5.61 -5.37 -2.95
CA LYS A 15 -4.79 -5.56 -4.15
C LYS A 15 -4.03 -4.27 -4.46
N VAL A 16 -2.71 -4.36 -4.53
CA VAL A 16 -1.84 -3.25 -4.92
C VAL A 16 -1.55 -3.36 -6.41
N GLU A 17 -1.98 -2.37 -7.17
CA GLU A 17 -1.76 -2.32 -8.62
C GLU A 17 -0.44 -1.61 -8.94
N ASN A 18 0.07 -1.74 -10.17
CA ASN A 18 1.32 -1.07 -10.56
C ASN A 18 1.26 0.47 -10.41
N GLU A 19 0.07 1.05 -10.54
CA GLU A 19 -0.18 2.48 -10.34
C GLU A 19 -0.12 2.87 -8.86
N ASP A 20 -0.44 1.93 -7.96
CA ASP A 20 -0.35 2.13 -6.51
C ASP A 20 1.10 2.07 -6.02
N LEU A 21 1.97 1.34 -6.73
CA LEU A 21 3.42 1.19 -6.47
C LEU A 21 4.24 2.46 -6.73
N ASP A 22 3.58 3.62 -6.82
CA ASP A 22 4.27 4.89 -6.83
C ASP A 22 5.09 5.05 -5.54
N TYR A 23 6.33 5.51 -5.71
CA TYR A 23 7.25 5.75 -4.60
C TYR A 23 6.61 6.65 -3.54
N ASP A 24 5.79 7.63 -3.95
CA ASP A 24 5.12 8.55 -3.03
C ASP A 24 4.09 7.87 -2.11
N ASN A 25 3.47 6.76 -2.53
CA ASN A 25 2.54 5.99 -1.68
C ASN A 25 3.26 5.15 -0.62
N PHE A 26 4.52 4.78 -0.85
CA PHE A 26 5.31 3.91 0.04
C PHE A 26 6.50 4.60 0.71
N ARG A 27 6.70 5.90 0.45
CA ARG A 27 7.82 6.70 0.97
C ARG A 27 7.77 6.91 2.48
N THR A 28 6.57 6.93 3.06
CA THR A 28 6.36 7.20 4.49
C THR A 28 5.27 6.31 5.07
N LEU A 29 5.30 6.07 6.38
CA LEU A 29 4.24 5.35 7.08
C LEU A 29 2.87 6.01 6.86
N ASN A 30 2.78 7.35 6.92
CA ASN A 30 1.53 8.05 6.70
C ASN A 30 0.96 7.86 5.28
N ALA A 31 1.83 7.80 4.27
CA ALA A 31 1.42 7.55 2.90
C ALA A 31 0.85 6.13 2.74
N ILE A 32 1.47 5.14 3.38
CA ILE A 32 1.00 3.75 3.39
C ILE A 32 -0.34 3.65 4.11
N VAL A 33 -0.50 4.28 5.27
CA VAL A 33 -1.77 4.32 6.01
C VAL A 33 -2.86 4.96 5.15
N SER A 34 -2.58 6.12 4.56
CA SER A 34 -3.53 6.81 3.67
C SER A 34 -3.88 5.97 2.44
N PHE A 35 -2.92 5.22 1.91
CA PHE A 35 -3.14 4.31 0.79
C PHE A 35 -4.06 3.15 1.17
N ILE A 36 -3.83 2.53 2.34
CA ILE A 36 -4.67 1.46 2.87
C ILE A 36 -6.10 1.97 3.14
N GLU A 37 -6.24 3.12 3.79
CA GLU A 37 -7.54 3.73 4.08
C GLU A 37 -8.36 3.99 2.79
N ARG A 38 -7.71 4.46 1.72
CA ARG A 38 -8.36 4.67 0.41
C ARG A 38 -8.79 3.38 -0.29
N LYS A 39 -8.16 2.25 0.00
CA LYS A 39 -8.50 0.95 -0.61
C LYS A 39 -9.60 0.21 0.16
N ILE A 40 -9.72 0.48 1.45
CA ILE A 40 -10.69 -0.17 2.35
C ILE A 40 -11.99 0.64 2.46
N GLY A 41 -11.91 1.97 2.40
CA GLY A 41 -13.06 2.88 2.40
C GLY A 41 -13.69 3.05 1.02
#